data_AF-A0A560L268-F1
#
_entry.id   AF-A0A560L268-F1
#
_cell.length_a   1.000
_cell.length_b   1.000
_cell.length_c   1.000
_cell.angle_alpha   90.00
_cell.angle_beta   90.00
_cell.angle_gamma   90.00
#
_symmetry.space_group_name_H-M   'P 1'
#
loop_
_entity.id
_entity.type
_entity.pdbx_description
1 polymer ?
#
loop_
_entity_poly.entity_id
_entity_poly.type
_entity_poly.pdbx_seq_one_letter_code
_entity_poly.pdbx_strand_id
1 'polypeptide(L)' 'MPKGGTVSWFFYCGEYSDAEDFYQPVHTAHLSELLPGVVKYLRLPVGTRFIIDDQGYEDVWRVE' A
#
# COMPACT_ATOMS: atom_id res chain seq x y z
N MET A 1 -10.19 14.04 -3.39
CA MET A 1 -8.70 14.07 -3.42
C MET A 1 -8.21 15.49 -3.72
N PRO A 2 -7.11 15.98 -3.11
CA PRO A 2 -6.54 17.26 -3.50
C PRO A 2 -5.96 17.17 -4.92
N LYS A 3 -6.20 18.20 -5.76
CA LYS A 3 -5.60 18.29 -7.09
C LYS A 3 -4.07 18.36 -6.97
N GLY A 4 -3.36 17.35 -7.45
CA GLY A 4 -1.90 17.34 -7.57
C GLY A 4 -1.13 16.42 -6.62
N GLY A 5 -1.80 15.60 -5.81
CA GLY A 5 -1.13 14.55 -5.04
C GLY A 5 -0.87 13.31 -5.90
N THR A 6 0.39 12.97 -6.15
CA THR A 6 0.76 11.65 -6.71
C THR A 6 0.55 10.60 -5.62
N VAL A 7 -0.48 9.77 -5.75
CA VAL A 7 -0.65 8.60 -4.87
C VAL A 7 0.31 7.53 -5.36
N SER A 8 1.35 7.26 -4.58
CA SER A 8 2.41 6.30 -4.95
C SER A 8 2.11 4.85 -4.55
N TRP A 9 1.22 4.65 -3.59
CA TRP A 9 0.93 3.33 -3.03
C TRP A 9 -0.58 3.10 -2.88
N PHE A 10 -1.02 1.91 -3.24
CA PHE A 10 -2.35 1.39 -2.96
C PHE A 10 -2.18 0.12 -2.13
N PHE A 11 -2.86 0.04 -1.00
CA PHE A 11 -2.86 -1.13 -0.15
C PHE A 11 -4.25 -1.76 -0.21
N TYR A 12 -4.29 -3.07 -0.40
CA TYR A 12 -5.50 -3.87 -0.16
C TYR A 12 -5.12 -4.97 0.84
N CYS A 13 -6.02 -5.23 1.77
CA CYS A 13 -5.87 -6.28 2.78
C CYS A 13 -7.20 -7.01 2.87
N GLY A 14 -7.20 -8.34 2.87
CA GLY A 14 -8.44 -9.14 2.89
C GLY A 14 -9.08 -9.26 1.50
N GLU A 15 -10.42 -9.24 1.46
CA GLU A 15 -11.17 -9.45 0.22
C GLU A 15 -11.23 -8.18 -0.63
N TYR A 16 -10.93 -8.33 -1.91
CA TYR A 16 -11.03 -7.26 -2.90
C TYR A 16 -12.50 -6.96 -3.26
N SER A 17 -12.79 -5.69 -3.55
CA SER A 17 -14.08 -5.25 -4.08
C SER A 17 -13.90 -4.20 -5.18
N ASP A 18 -14.79 -4.25 -6.17
CA ASP A 18 -14.87 -3.28 -7.28
C ASP A 18 -15.66 -2.01 -6.91
N ALA A 19 -16.04 -1.82 -5.64
CA ALA A 19 -16.79 -0.65 -5.20
C ALA A 19 -15.99 0.65 -5.39
N GLU A 20 -16.67 1.74 -5.79
CA GLU A 20 -16.03 3.04 -6.05
C GLU A 20 -15.34 3.64 -4.80
N ASP A 21 -15.79 3.26 -3.61
CA ASP A 21 -15.29 3.69 -2.32
C ASP A 21 -14.35 2.67 -1.65
N PHE A 22 -13.94 1.61 -2.36
CA PHE A 22 -13.06 0.57 -1.81
C PHE A 22 -11.72 1.14 -1.32
N TYR A 23 -11.10 2.04 -2.10
CA TYR A 23 -9.87 2.71 -1.70
C TYR A 23 -10.16 4.04 -1.00
N GLN A 24 -9.75 4.13 0.26
CA GLN A 24 -9.84 5.36 1.06
C GLN A 24 -8.45 6.00 1.22
N PRO A 25 -8.35 7.34 1.15
CA PRO A 25 -7.08 8.03 1.33
C PRO A 25 -6.61 7.93 2.79
N VAL A 26 -5.35 7.55 2.98
CA VAL A 26 -4.71 7.49 4.29
C VAL A 26 -3.48 8.39 4.30
N HIS A 27 -3.34 9.21 5.34
CA HIS A 27 -2.13 9.99 5.56
C HIS A 27 -0.99 9.08 6.00
N THR A 28 0.21 9.27 5.46
CA THR A 28 1.37 8.39 5.71
C THR A 28 1.72 8.29 7.20
N ALA A 29 1.51 9.36 7.97
CA ALA A 29 1.74 9.35 9.42
C ALA A 29 0.85 8.35 10.19
N HIS A 30 -0.32 7.99 9.66
CA HIS A 30 -1.22 7.01 10.29
C HIS A 30 -0.92 5.57 9.85
N LEU A 31 -0.09 5.34 8.82
CA LEU A 31 0.22 4.00 8.34
C LEU A 31 0.97 3.16 9.38
N SER A 32 1.78 3.76 10.24
CA SER A 32 2.46 3.03 11.33
C SER A 32 1.50 2.45 12.36
N GLU A 33 0.30 3.03 12.50
CA GLU A 33 -0.73 2.54 13.42
C GLU A 33 -1.69 1.57 12.71
N LEU A 34 -2.10 1.89 11.49
CA LEU A 34 -3.08 1.11 10.71
C LEU A 34 -2.47 -0.14 10.07
N LEU A 35 -1.29 -0.02 9.48
CA LEU A 35 -0.63 -1.05 8.67
C LEU A 35 0.89 -1.05 8.93
N PRO A 36 1.35 -1.34 10.16
CA PRO A 36 2.77 -1.22 10.52
C PRO A 36 3.70 -2.02 9.60
N GLY A 37 3.24 -3.16 9.08
CA GLY A 37 4.01 -4.02 8.18
C GLY A 37 4.39 -3.35 6.85
N VAL A 38 3.60 -2.38 6.36
CA VAL A 38 3.85 -1.76 5.04
C VAL A 38 4.89 -0.64 5.10
N VAL A 39 5.16 -0.10 6.30
CA VAL A 39 6.00 1.09 6.49
C VAL A 39 7.41 0.91 5.92
N LYS A 40 7.99 -0.30 6.04
CA LYS A 40 9.34 -0.60 5.52
C LYS A 40 9.42 -0.54 3.99
N TYR A 41 8.31 -0.72 3.28
CA TYR A 41 8.24 -0.73 1.82
C TYR A 41 8.03 0.66 1.21
N LEU A 42 7.58 1.64 1.98
CA LEU A 42 7.26 2.99 1.48
C LEU A 42 8.45 3.72 0.82
N ARG A 43 9.68 3.29 1.12
CA ARG A 43 10.92 3.87 0.58
C ARG A 43 11.41 3.17 -0.70
N LEU A 44 10.72 2.14 -1.16
CA LEU A 44 11.14 1.40 -2.35
C LEU A 44 10.97 2.25 -3.62
N PRO A 45 11.79 2.01 -4.66
CA PRO A 45 11.70 2.74 -5.91
C PRO A 45 10.31 2.64 -6.56
N VAL A 46 9.95 3.64 -7.35
CA VAL A 46 8.75 3.61 -8.18
C VAL A 46 8.76 2.36 -9.07
N GLY A 47 7.59 1.74 -9.26
CA GLY A 47 7.45 0.48 -9.99
C GLY A 47 7.65 -0.76 -9.11
N THR A 48 7.90 -0.60 -7.80
CA THR A 48 7.96 -1.74 -6.88
C THR A 48 6.56 -2.16 -6.43
N ARG A 49 6.34 -3.47 -6.34
CA ARG A 49 5.15 -4.13 -5.78
C ARG A 49 5.59 -5.12 -4.71
N PHE A 50 4.72 -5.43 -3.76
CA PHE A 50 4.99 -6.43 -2.73
C PHE A 50 3.71 -7.11 -2.23
N ILE A 51 3.88 -8.30 -1.67
CA ILE A 51 2.87 -9.05 -0.90
C ILE A 51 3.53 -9.51 0.41
N ILE A 52 2.80 -9.38 1.51
CA ILE A 52 3.17 -9.87 2.84
C ILE A 52 1.97 -10.51 3.52
N ASP A 53 2.23 -11.42 4.46
CA ASP A 53 1.22 -11.94 5.39
C ASP A 53 1.71 -11.88 6.84
N ASP A 54 0.86 -12.34 7.76
CA ASP A 54 1.14 -12.41 9.20
C ASP A 54 1.94 -13.67 9.61
N GLN A 55 2.14 -14.61 8.68
CA GLN A 55 2.93 -15.83 8.87
C GLN A 55 4.40 -15.65 8.46
N GLY A 56 4.76 -14.47 7.94
CA GLY A 56 6.12 -14.10 7.57
C GLY A 56 6.45 -14.32 6.09
N TYR A 57 5.46 -14.57 5.24
CA TYR A 57 5.64 -14.53 3.80
C TYR A 57 5.96 -13.09 3.35
N GLU A 58 6.94 -12.97 2.46
CA GLU A 58 7.35 -11.70 1.85
C GLU A 58 7.80 -11.94 0.41
N ASP A 59 7.16 -11.25 -0.53
CA ASP A 59 7.57 -11.18 -1.93
C ASP A 59 7.59 -9.73 -2.40
N VAL A 60 8.66 -9.34 -3.11
CA VAL A 60 8.91 -7.97 -3.57
C VAL A 60 9.47 -8.04 -4.99
N TRP A 61 8.80 -7.38 -5.92
CA TRP A 61 9.20 -7.38 -7.33
C TRP A 61 9.02 -6.01 -7.98
N ARG A 62 9.69 -5.80 -9.12
CA ARG A 62 9.51 -4.60 -9.95
C ARG A 62 8.68 -4.93 -11.17
N VAL A 63 7.82 -4.00 -11.55
CA VAL A 63 7.18 -3.98 -12.85
C VAL A 63 7.93 -3.02 -13.76
N GLU A 64 8.32 -3.52 -14.92
CA GLU A 64 8.91 -2.75 -16.02
C GLU A 64 7.85 -1.98 -16.80
#